data_AF-A0A8B6Y3H5-F1
#
_entry.id   AF-A0A8B6Y3H5-F1
#
_cell.length_a   1.000
_cell.length_b   1.000
_cell.length_c   1.000
_cell.angle_alpha   90.00
_cell.angle_beta   90.00
_cell.angle_gamma   90.00
#
_symmetry.space_group_name_H-M   'P 1'
#
loop_
_entity.id
_entity.type
_entity.pdbx_description
1 polymer ?
#
loop_
_entity_poly.entity_id
_entity_poly.type
_entity_poly.pdbx_seq_one_letter_code
_entity_poly.pdbx_strand_id
1 'polypeptide(L)'
;MKKWRDILKVIVDAILFCAKNNLALRGSTEVIGEQNSGIFLNLIELISLYYPLVAEHFASVKAKKTTTSYFSPQIQNELIELLGQKVRNKILSNVREAKYYSVLFDRTPDASHKEQMTQIIRYVHITEETCTIEESFVDFIKSHEKTGKDLAAEITEKLEDGLSISDCRGQGYDNGANMSGKYNGVQAHIHSLNEFARFVPCAAHTLNLVGVHAAEVSPLMITFFGKVQAIFNFFSSSTLR
;
A
#
# COMPACT_ATOMS: atom_id res chain seq x y z
N MET A 1 25.62 13.93 21.64
CA MET A 1 25.44 12.79 20.71
C MET A 1 24.66 11.64 21.34
N LYS A 2 25.09 11.05 22.47
CA LYS A 2 24.39 9.91 23.11
C LYS A 2 22.91 10.18 23.46
N LYS A 3 22.62 11.29 24.17
CA LYS A 3 21.25 11.74 24.51
C LYS A 3 20.28 11.67 23.33
N TRP A 4 20.65 12.28 22.19
CA TRP A 4 19.77 12.34 21.03
C TRP A 4 19.56 10.99 20.35
N ARG A 5 20.58 10.11 20.34
CA ARG A 5 20.41 8.74 19.83
C ARG A 5 19.43 7.94 20.67
N ASP A 6 19.50 8.07 21.99
CA ASP A 6 18.61 7.36 22.92
C ASP A 6 17.16 7.86 22.78
N ILE A 7 16.96 9.19 22.66
CA ILE A 7 15.64 9.79 22.41
C ILE A 7 15.08 9.35 21.04
N LEU A 8 15.87 9.44 19.97
CA LEU A 8 15.43 9.06 18.63
C LEU A 8 15.07 7.58 18.54
N LYS A 9 15.78 6.70 19.25
CA LYS A 9 15.44 5.27 19.30
C LYS A 9 14.03 5.06 19.84
N VAL A 10 13.68 5.73 20.94
CA VAL A 10 12.33 5.67 21.52
C VAL A 10 11.28 6.20 20.55
N ILE A 11 11.56 7.29 19.85
CA ILE A 11 10.64 7.87 18.85
C ILE A 11 10.40 6.90 17.69
N VAL A 12 11.47 6.32 17.15
CA VAL A 12 11.39 5.32 16.07
C VAL A 12 10.62 4.08 16.53
N ASP A 13 10.87 3.60 17.75
CA ASP A 13 10.16 2.44 18.32
C ASP A 13 8.65 2.74 18.49
N ALA A 14 8.28 3.96 18.90
CA ALA A 14 6.89 4.38 18.99
C ALA A 14 6.21 4.45 17.61
N ILE A 15 6.89 4.99 16.58
CA ILE A 15 6.39 5.01 15.20
C ILE A 15 6.21 3.58 14.68
N LEU A 16 7.20 2.70 14.90
CA LEU A 16 7.13 1.29 14.51
C LEU A 16 6.00 0.56 15.22
N PHE A 17 5.76 0.85 16.50
CA PHE A 17 4.62 0.31 17.23
C PHE A 17 3.30 0.72 16.56
N CYS A 18 3.12 2.00 16.24
CA CYS A 18 1.91 2.46 15.56
C CYS A 18 1.75 1.77 14.19
N ALA A 19 2.81 1.73 13.39
CA ALA A 19 2.79 1.13 12.06
C ALA A 19 2.45 -0.37 12.08
N LYS A 20 3.07 -1.15 12.98
CA LYS A 20 2.83 -2.61 13.10
C LYS A 20 1.40 -2.94 13.53
N ASN A 21 0.75 -2.04 14.26
CA ASN A 21 -0.60 -2.24 14.78
C ASN A 21 -1.66 -1.49 13.96
N ASN A 22 -1.30 -0.91 12.81
CA ASN A 22 -2.19 -0.10 11.98
C ASN A 22 -2.88 1.03 12.76
N LEU A 23 -2.14 1.68 13.65
CA LEU A 23 -2.64 2.76 14.50
C LEU A 23 -2.31 4.11 13.88
N ALA A 24 -3.29 5.02 13.91
CA ALA A 24 -3.06 6.41 13.53
C ALA A 24 -2.06 7.06 14.51
N LEU A 25 -0.98 7.63 14.00
CA LEU A 25 0.01 8.31 14.85
C LEU A 25 -0.58 9.60 15.47
N ARG A 26 -1.38 10.33 14.68
CA ARG A 26 -1.86 11.68 15.00
C ARG A 26 -3.32 11.67 15.42
N GLY A 27 -3.67 12.63 16.26
CA GLY A 27 -5.06 12.94 16.60
C GLY A 27 -5.47 14.29 16.03
N SER A 28 -6.53 14.89 16.58
CA SER A 28 -7.05 16.19 16.14
C SER A 28 -6.26 17.39 16.67
N THR A 29 -5.30 17.17 17.57
CA THR A 29 -4.42 18.19 18.15
C THR A 29 -2.99 17.65 18.22
N GLU A 30 -2.02 18.54 18.18
CA GLU A 30 -0.59 18.24 18.33
C GLU A 30 -0.07 18.67 19.71
N VAL A 31 -0.98 19.13 20.58
CA VAL A 31 -0.63 19.65 21.90
C VAL A 31 -0.47 18.50 22.89
N ILE A 32 0.72 18.43 23.48
CA ILE A 32 1.09 17.40 24.46
C ILE A 32 0.18 17.47 25.70
N GLY A 33 -0.45 16.34 26.03
CA GLY A 33 -1.31 16.19 27.21
C GLY A 33 -2.78 16.56 26.97
N GLU A 34 -3.17 16.92 25.75
CA GLU A 34 -4.58 17.02 25.38
C GLU A 34 -5.16 15.65 25.01
N GLN A 35 -6.45 15.45 25.30
CA GLN A 35 -7.15 14.16 25.13
C GLN A 35 -7.03 13.59 23.71
N ASN A 36 -6.91 14.45 22.70
CA ASN A 36 -6.87 14.06 21.29
C ASN A 36 -5.49 14.26 20.63
N SER A 37 -4.39 14.22 21.40
CA SER A 37 -3.03 14.49 20.90
C SER A 37 -2.44 13.42 19.96
N GLY A 38 -3.15 12.30 19.81
CA GLY A 38 -2.75 11.19 18.95
C GLY A 38 -1.96 10.10 19.68
N ILE A 39 -1.95 8.90 19.10
CA ILE A 39 -1.38 7.71 19.74
C ILE A 39 0.14 7.86 19.92
N PHE A 40 0.83 8.52 18.97
CA PHE A 40 2.27 8.74 19.07
C PHE A 40 2.64 9.55 20.32
N LEU A 41 2.00 10.70 20.55
CA LEU A 41 2.29 11.53 21.73
C LEU A 41 1.91 10.83 23.03
N ASN A 42 0.77 10.12 23.06
CA ASN A 42 0.34 9.34 24.22
C ASN A 42 1.32 8.20 24.55
N LEU A 43 1.91 7.54 23.55
CA LEU A 43 2.93 6.52 23.75
C LEU A 43 4.22 7.11 24.31
N ILE A 44 4.66 8.26 23.78
CA ILE A 44 5.84 8.94 24.33
C ILE A 44 5.59 9.39 25.77
N GLU A 45 4.41 9.90 26.09
CA GLU A 45 4.01 10.24 27.47
C GLU A 45 4.09 9.01 28.38
N LEU A 46 3.52 7.88 27.96
CA LEU A 46 3.60 6.62 28.70
C LEU A 46 5.06 6.19 28.93
N ILE A 47 5.89 6.18 27.89
CA ILE A 47 7.31 5.80 27.98
C ILE A 47 8.06 6.76 28.90
N SER A 48 7.70 8.05 28.90
CA SER A 48 8.32 9.05 29.76
C SER A 48 8.16 8.76 31.26
N LEU A 49 7.11 8.03 31.66
CA LEU A 49 6.92 7.61 33.06
C LEU A 49 8.01 6.63 33.54
N TYR A 50 8.64 5.91 32.62
CA TYR A 50 9.61 4.85 32.94
C TYR A 50 11.06 5.23 32.62
N TYR A 51 11.27 6.21 31.73
CA TYR A 51 12.59 6.57 31.24
C TYR A 51 12.94 8.03 31.56
N PRO A 52 13.82 8.31 32.55
CA PRO A 52 14.13 9.67 33.00
C PRO A 52 14.60 10.63 31.90
N LEU A 53 15.39 10.12 30.94
CA LEU A 53 15.87 10.91 29.81
C LEU A 53 14.72 11.39 28.90
N VAL A 54 13.75 10.51 28.66
CA VAL A 54 12.56 10.81 27.87
C VAL A 54 11.63 11.74 28.66
N ALA A 55 11.51 11.54 29.98
CA ALA A 55 10.76 12.43 30.87
C ALA A 55 11.27 13.87 30.83
N GLU A 56 12.58 14.08 30.97
CA GLU A 56 13.21 15.39 30.89
C GLU A 56 12.96 16.05 29.54
N HIS A 57 13.11 15.29 28.45
CA HIS A 57 12.89 15.78 27.09
C HIS A 57 11.42 16.15 26.86
N PHE A 58 10.50 15.25 27.20
CA PHE A 58 9.05 15.44 27.05
C PHE A 58 8.56 16.65 27.84
N ALA A 59 9.01 16.81 29.09
CA ALA A 59 8.69 17.97 29.92
C ALA A 59 9.25 19.28 29.32
N SER A 60 10.47 19.25 28.77
CA SER A 60 11.08 20.40 28.10
C SER A 60 10.30 20.81 26.85
N VAL A 61 9.84 19.85 26.05
CA VAL A 61 9.00 20.10 24.87
C VAL A 61 7.63 20.66 25.29
N LYS A 62 6.96 20.04 26.28
CA LYS A 62 5.67 20.50 26.81
C LYS A 62 5.74 21.93 27.34
N ALA A 63 6.82 22.29 28.02
CA ALA A 63 7.07 23.63 28.54
C ALA A 63 7.58 24.62 27.49
N LYS A 64 7.71 24.22 26.21
CA LYS A 64 8.28 25.04 25.12
C LYS A 64 9.69 25.58 25.43
N LYS A 65 10.47 24.84 26.22
CA LYS A 65 11.85 25.21 26.65
C LYS A 65 12.93 24.74 25.67
N THR A 66 12.58 23.86 24.72
CA THR A 66 13.48 23.39 23.66
C THR A 66 12.80 23.56 22.31
N THR A 67 13.60 23.91 21.30
CA THR A 67 13.15 23.98 19.89
C THR A 67 13.25 22.62 19.20
N THR A 68 14.10 21.72 19.70
CA THR A 68 14.34 20.40 19.10
C THR A 68 13.46 19.39 19.84
N SER A 69 12.30 19.05 19.29
CA SER A 69 11.37 18.06 19.89
C SER A 69 11.44 16.68 19.23
N TYR A 70 11.57 16.62 17.91
CA TYR A 70 11.37 15.44 17.05
C TYR A 70 9.94 14.85 17.08
N PHE A 71 8.98 15.56 17.67
CA PHE A 71 7.60 15.08 17.80
C PHE A 71 6.67 15.64 16.73
N SER A 72 7.12 16.60 15.93
CA SER A 72 6.26 17.27 14.94
C SER A 72 5.81 16.31 13.84
N PRO A 73 4.65 16.57 13.20
CA PRO A 73 4.16 15.79 12.07
C PRO A 73 5.20 15.65 10.95
N GLN A 74 5.96 16.71 10.67
CA GLN A 74 6.96 16.72 9.61
C GLN A 74 8.07 15.70 9.89
N ILE A 75 8.58 15.67 11.12
CA ILE A 75 9.60 14.69 11.53
C ILE A 75 9.01 13.28 11.57
N GLN A 76 7.77 13.11 12.02
CA GLN A 76 7.11 11.81 11.95
C GLN A 76 7.03 11.29 10.51
N ASN A 77 6.65 12.13 9.55
CA ASN A 77 6.62 11.75 8.13
C ASN A 77 8.00 11.37 7.61
N GLU A 78 9.02 12.18 7.89
CA GLU A 78 10.41 11.89 7.49
C GLU A 78 10.87 10.54 8.02
N LEU A 79 10.61 10.25 9.30
CA LEU A 79 10.96 8.95 9.89
C LEU A 79 10.17 7.80 9.27
N ILE A 80 8.88 7.98 8.98
CA ILE A 80 8.06 6.98 8.28
C ILE A 80 8.61 6.70 6.88
N GLU A 81 8.96 7.75 6.14
CA GLU A 81 9.56 7.63 4.80
C GLU A 81 10.88 6.88 4.85
N LEU A 82 11.76 7.19 5.80
CA LEU A 82 13.04 6.48 5.97
C LEU A 82 12.84 5.00 6.34
N LEU A 83 11.88 4.70 7.23
CA LEU A 83 11.53 3.33 7.59
C LEU A 83 10.95 2.58 6.40
N GLY A 84 10.02 3.19 5.67
CA GLY A 84 9.40 2.66 4.46
C GLY A 84 10.45 2.36 3.39
N GLN A 85 11.37 3.30 3.13
CA GLN A 85 12.46 3.12 2.18
C GLN A 85 13.37 1.95 2.57
N LYS A 86 13.64 1.78 3.87
CA LYS A 86 14.47 0.66 4.35
C LYS A 86 13.79 -0.69 4.12
N VAL A 87 12.49 -0.79 4.38
CA VAL A 87 11.69 -1.99 4.11
C VAL A 87 11.66 -2.28 2.60
N ARG A 88 11.32 -1.26 1.80
CA ARG A 88 11.28 -1.34 0.34
C ARG A 88 12.60 -1.80 -0.26
N ASN A 89 13.72 -1.20 0.15
CA ASN A 89 15.05 -1.58 -0.32
C ASN A 89 15.40 -3.03 0.03
N LYS A 90 14.98 -3.51 1.21
CA LYS A 90 15.18 -4.92 1.59
C LYS A 90 14.37 -5.87 0.72
N ILE A 91 13.09 -5.54 0.46
CA ILE A 91 12.23 -6.32 -0.46
C ILE A 91 12.89 -6.40 -1.84
N LEU A 92 13.29 -5.27 -2.42
CA LEU A 92 13.93 -5.25 -3.73
C LEU A 92 15.28 -6.01 -3.76
N SER A 93 16.03 -6.01 -2.65
CA SER A 93 17.23 -6.84 -2.52
C SER A 93 16.88 -8.32 -2.61
N ASN A 94 15.87 -8.76 -1.86
CA ASN A 94 15.43 -10.15 -1.88
C ASN A 94 14.92 -10.57 -3.26
N VAL A 95 14.18 -9.70 -3.96
CA VAL A 95 13.71 -9.96 -5.33
C VAL A 95 14.89 -10.12 -6.29
N ARG A 96 15.91 -9.26 -6.18
CA ARG A 96 17.14 -9.36 -6.99
C ARG A 96 17.93 -10.63 -6.70
N GLU A 97 18.02 -11.03 -5.44
CA GLU A 97 18.66 -12.29 -5.02
C GLU A 97 17.92 -13.50 -5.59
N ALA A 98 16.58 -13.46 -5.63
CA ALA A 98 15.76 -14.48 -6.29
C ALA A 98 15.93 -14.51 -7.82
N LYS A 99 16.45 -13.42 -8.40
CA LYS A 99 16.57 -13.13 -9.83
C LYS A 99 15.21 -13.04 -10.53
N TYR A 100 14.44 -14.11 -10.53
CA TYR A 100 13.16 -14.20 -11.22
C TYR A 100 11.99 -13.83 -10.33
N TYR A 101 11.04 -13.09 -10.90
CA TYR A 101 9.87 -12.61 -10.18
C TYR A 101 8.65 -12.50 -11.08
N SER A 102 7.48 -12.38 -10.46
CA SER A 102 6.23 -12.05 -11.15
C SER A 102 5.67 -10.75 -10.58
N VAL A 103 5.01 -9.98 -11.43
CA VAL A 103 4.34 -8.74 -11.03
C VAL A 103 2.84 -8.95 -10.87
N LEU A 104 2.29 -8.34 -9.84
CA LEU A 104 0.87 -8.32 -9.54
C LEU A 104 0.50 -6.85 -9.39
N PHE A 105 -0.44 -6.39 -10.20
CA PHE A 105 -0.94 -5.03 -10.10
C PHE A 105 -2.46 -5.02 -10.05
N ASP A 106 -2.99 -4.25 -9.09
CA ASP A 106 -4.43 -4.06 -8.94
C ASP A 106 -4.75 -2.57 -8.78
N ARG A 107 -5.84 -2.14 -9.40
CA ARG A 107 -6.30 -0.75 -9.38
C ARG A 107 -7.36 -0.58 -8.31
N THR A 108 -7.17 0.44 -7.47
CA THR A 108 -8.16 0.86 -6.49
C THR A 108 -8.23 2.39 -6.48
N PRO A 109 -9.44 2.97 -6.42
CA PRO A 109 -9.56 4.39 -6.08
C PRO A 109 -9.10 4.61 -4.64
N ASP A 110 -8.33 5.67 -4.41
CA ASP A 110 -7.98 6.12 -3.06
C ASP A 110 -9.15 6.88 -2.39
N ALA A 111 -8.96 7.28 -1.13
CA ALA A 111 -9.97 8.02 -0.36
C ALA A 111 -10.36 9.38 -0.98
N SER A 112 -9.58 9.89 -1.93
CA SER A 112 -9.86 11.12 -2.70
C SER A 112 -10.35 10.83 -4.12
N HIS A 113 -10.75 9.59 -4.41
CA HIS A 113 -11.17 9.10 -5.74
C HIS A 113 -10.11 9.24 -6.83
N LYS A 114 -8.82 9.26 -6.46
CA LYS A 114 -7.73 9.16 -7.44
C LYS A 114 -7.38 7.69 -7.64
N GLU A 115 -7.30 7.28 -8.90
CA GLU A 115 -6.89 5.93 -9.26
C GLU A 115 -5.43 5.71 -8.85
N GLN A 116 -5.18 4.64 -8.09
CA GLN A 116 -3.85 4.18 -7.74
C GLN A 116 -3.71 2.70 -8.09
N MET A 117 -2.51 2.31 -8.50
CA MET A 117 -2.19 0.93 -8.79
C MET A 117 -1.24 0.40 -7.73
N THR A 118 -1.62 -0.68 -7.06
CA THR A 118 -0.76 -1.37 -6.10
C THR A 118 0.31 -2.16 -6.85
N GLN A 119 1.57 -2.05 -6.43
CA GLN A 119 2.66 -2.89 -6.94
C GLN A 119 2.95 -3.99 -5.93
N ILE A 120 2.67 -5.24 -6.32
CA ILE A 120 3.03 -6.43 -5.56
C ILE A 120 3.99 -7.27 -6.41
N ILE A 121 5.04 -7.77 -5.78
CA ILE A 121 6.01 -8.65 -6.43
C ILE A 121 5.99 -10.00 -5.75
N ARG A 122 5.83 -11.05 -6.57
CA ARG A 122 5.89 -12.44 -6.15
C ARG A 122 7.23 -13.05 -6.56
N TYR A 123 7.95 -13.64 -5.63
CA TYR A 123 9.28 -14.22 -5.87
C TYR A 123 9.54 -15.42 -4.95
N VAL A 124 10.58 -16.18 -5.24
CA VAL A 124 11.00 -17.31 -4.40
C VAL A 124 12.11 -16.84 -3.47
N HIS A 125 11.87 -16.89 -2.17
CA HIS A 125 12.88 -16.60 -1.16
C HIS A 125 13.54 -17.92 -0.73
N ILE A 126 14.84 -18.03 -1.01
CA ILE A 126 15.64 -19.22 -0.70
C ILE A 126 16.65 -18.85 0.38
N THR A 127 16.61 -19.57 1.49
CA THR A 127 17.63 -19.55 2.54
C THR A 127 18.31 -20.92 2.61
N GLU A 128 19.31 -21.07 3.47
CA GLU A 128 19.94 -22.37 3.72
C GLU A 128 18.94 -23.41 4.25
N GLU A 129 17.87 -22.96 4.92
CA GLU A 129 16.92 -23.83 5.62
C GLU A 129 15.57 -23.96 4.90
N THR A 130 15.16 -22.95 4.14
CA THR A 130 13.79 -22.85 3.60
C THR A 130 13.76 -22.35 2.16
N CYS A 131 12.73 -22.78 1.43
CA CYS A 131 12.36 -22.25 0.13
C CYS A 131 10.87 -21.89 0.19
N THR A 132 10.58 -20.59 0.22
CA THR A 132 9.22 -20.06 0.36
C THR A 132 8.87 -19.16 -0.82
N ILE A 133 7.58 -19.09 -1.14
CA ILE A 133 7.07 -18.10 -2.08
C ILE A 133 6.65 -16.89 -1.25
N GLU A 134 7.19 -15.72 -1.59
CA GLU A 134 6.83 -14.46 -0.96
C GLU A 134 6.09 -13.56 -1.92
N GLU A 135 5.09 -12.85 -1.41
CA GLU A 135 4.39 -11.77 -2.09
C GLU A 135 4.59 -10.52 -1.26
N SER A 136 5.23 -9.51 -1.82
CA SER A 136 5.58 -8.29 -1.11
C SER A 136 4.98 -7.07 -1.81
N PHE A 137 4.23 -6.27 -1.04
CA PHE A 137 3.86 -4.93 -1.44
C PHE A 137 5.11 -4.05 -1.51
N VAL A 138 5.31 -3.38 -2.63
CA VAL A 138 6.49 -2.54 -2.88
C VAL A 138 6.14 -1.06 -2.80
N ASP A 139 5.11 -0.65 -3.54
CA ASP A 139 4.71 0.74 -3.63
C ASP A 139 3.32 0.91 -4.25
N PHE A 140 2.83 2.14 -4.26
CA PHE A 140 1.74 2.58 -5.12
C PHE A 140 2.29 3.31 -6.36
N ILE A 141 1.66 3.09 -7.50
CA ILE A 141 1.80 3.92 -8.69
C ILE A 141 0.59 4.83 -8.76
N LYS A 142 0.82 6.14 -8.76
CA LYS A 142 -0.22 7.11 -9.10
C LYS A 142 -0.43 7.01 -10.60
N SER A 143 -1.51 6.36 -11.00
CA SER A 143 -1.83 6.18 -12.40
C SER A 143 -2.66 7.36 -12.87
N HIS A 144 -2.21 8.02 -13.92
CA HIS A 144 -2.95 9.14 -14.52
C HIS A 144 -3.70 8.71 -15.79
N GLU A 145 -3.31 7.55 -16.33
CA GLU A 145 -3.72 7.11 -17.65
C GLU A 145 -4.70 5.95 -17.59
N LYS A 146 -5.44 5.77 -18.69
CA LYS A 146 -6.49 4.74 -18.76
C LYS A 146 -6.23 3.66 -19.80
N THR A 147 -5.30 3.86 -20.73
CA THR A 147 -5.07 2.90 -21.83
C THR A 147 -4.09 1.80 -21.41
N GLY A 148 -4.21 0.61 -22.00
CA GLY A 148 -3.30 -0.50 -21.68
C GLY A 148 -1.84 -0.22 -22.03
N LYS A 149 -1.58 0.62 -23.04
CA LYS A 149 -0.22 1.03 -23.44
C LYS A 149 0.42 1.91 -22.37
N ASP A 150 -0.29 2.93 -21.91
CA ASP A 150 0.25 3.89 -20.96
C ASP A 150 0.44 3.24 -19.58
N LEU A 151 -0.49 2.39 -19.18
CA LEU A 151 -0.37 1.58 -17.96
C LEU A 151 0.84 0.63 -18.02
N ALA A 152 1.11 0.02 -19.18
CA ALA A 152 2.30 -0.81 -19.36
C ALA A 152 3.60 0.00 -19.28
N ALA A 153 3.60 1.25 -19.78
CA ALA A 153 4.72 2.16 -19.66
C ALA A 153 4.97 2.54 -18.19
N GLU A 154 3.93 2.94 -17.45
CA GLU A 154 4.01 3.24 -16.00
C GLU A 154 4.54 2.03 -15.21
N ILE A 155 4.07 0.83 -15.51
CA ILE A 155 4.55 -0.41 -14.89
C ILE A 155 6.04 -0.63 -15.20
N THR A 156 6.44 -0.46 -16.46
CA THR A 156 7.82 -0.70 -16.89
C THR A 156 8.77 0.32 -16.26
N GLU A 157 8.42 1.60 -16.28
CA GLU A 157 9.16 2.68 -15.61
C GLU A 157 9.31 2.38 -14.11
N LYS A 158 8.24 1.92 -13.46
CA LYS A 158 8.31 1.57 -12.03
C LYS A 158 9.22 0.38 -11.76
N LEU A 159 9.33 -0.56 -12.68
CA LEU A 159 10.25 -1.70 -12.54
C LEU A 159 11.72 -1.29 -12.67
N GLU A 160 12.03 -0.27 -13.48
CA GLU A 160 13.40 0.25 -13.63
C GLU A 160 14.03 0.75 -12.31
N ASP A 161 13.21 0.88 -11.26
CA ASP A 161 13.60 1.09 -9.86
C ASP A 161 14.25 -0.18 -9.23
N GLY A 162 15.28 -0.69 -9.91
CA GLY A 162 16.14 -1.77 -9.44
C GLY A 162 15.70 -3.18 -9.82
N LEU A 163 14.79 -3.34 -10.77
CA LEU A 163 14.35 -4.64 -11.31
C LEU A 163 14.39 -4.66 -12.84
N SER A 164 14.80 -5.77 -13.43
CA SER A 164 14.83 -5.91 -14.89
C SER A 164 13.57 -6.60 -15.39
N ILE A 165 12.87 -5.97 -16.34
CA ILE A 165 11.75 -6.61 -17.04
C ILE A 165 12.14 -7.95 -17.67
N SER A 166 13.42 -8.13 -18.05
CA SER A 166 13.93 -9.38 -18.64
C SER A 166 13.95 -10.55 -17.66
N ASP A 167 13.91 -10.29 -16.35
CA ASP A 167 13.83 -11.31 -15.30
C ASP A 167 12.39 -11.60 -14.85
N CYS A 168 11.42 -10.83 -15.34
CA CYS A 168 10.00 -11.09 -15.08
C CYS A 168 9.55 -12.43 -15.71
N ARG A 169 8.82 -13.26 -14.96
CA ARG A 169 8.32 -14.58 -15.40
C ARG A 169 6.80 -14.70 -15.30
N GLY A 170 6.13 -13.70 -14.74
CA GLY A 170 4.68 -13.69 -14.65
C GLY A 170 4.14 -12.29 -14.47
N GLN A 171 2.92 -12.08 -14.93
CA GLN A 171 2.18 -10.85 -14.79
C GLN A 171 0.72 -11.17 -14.45
N GLY A 172 0.16 -10.54 -13.43
CA GLY A 172 -1.21 -10.77 -12.98
C GLY A 172 -1.95 -9.47 -12.73
N TYR A 173 -3.15 -9.37 -13.30
CA TYR A 173 -3.99 -8.17 -13.30
C TYR A 173 -5.49 -8.50 -13.26
N ASP A 174 -6.32 -7.48 -13.12
CA ASP A 174 -7.76 -7.56 -13.39
C ASP A 174 -8.06 -8.01 -14.84
N ASN A 175 -9.28 -8.51 -15.07
CA ASN A 175 -9.72 -8.95 -16.40
C ASN A 175 -10.32 -7.80 -17.23
N GLY A 176 -10.09 -6.55 -16.85
CA GLY A 176 -10.51 -5.38 -17.61
C GLY A 176 -9.80 -5.32 -18.96
N ALA A 177 -10.46 -4.73 -19.95
CA ALA A 177 -9.95 -4.70 -21.33
C ALA A 177 -8.57 -4.04 -21.45
N ASN A 178 -8.29 -3.01 -20.65
CA ASN A 178 -7.01 -2.30 -20.67
C ASN A 178 -5.88 -3.08 -19.99
N MET A 179 -6.20 -4.04 -19.11
CA MET A 179 -5.19 -4.88 -18.45
C MET A 179 -5.01 -6.20 -19.20
N SER A 180 -6.11 -6.93 -19.39
CA SER A 180 -6.14 -8.28 -19.96
C SER A 180 -6.36 -8.34 -21.48
N GLY A 181 -6.46 -7.20 -22.16
CA GLY A 181 -6.67 -7.15 -23.61
C GLY A 181 -5.56 -7.86 -24.39
N LYS A 182 -5.93 -8.80 -25.26
CA LYS A 182 -4.99 -9.64 -26.03
C LYS A 182 -4.07 -8.85 -26.97
N TYR A 183 -4.51 -7.69 -27.46
CA TYR A 183 -3.78 -6.91 -28.47
C TYR A 183 -3.25 -5.58 -27.93
N ASN A 184 -4.05 -4.88 -27.12
CA ASN A 184 -3.73 -3.53 -26.63
C ASN A 184 -3.86 -3.41 -25.09
N GLY A 185 -3.95 -4.54 -24.39
CA GLY A 185 -3.92 -4.55 -22.93
C GLY A 185 -2.49 -4.54 -22.40
N VAL A 186 -2.33 -4.20 -21.12
CA VAL A 186 -1.04 -4.30 -20.40
C VAL A 186 -0.40 -5.66 -20.65
N GLN A 187 -1.20 -6.74 -20.62
CA GLN A 187 -0.68 -8.10 -20.82
C GLN A 187 0.07 -8.28 -22.14
N ALA A 188 -0.45 -7.68 -23.23
CA ALA A 188 0.12 -7.79 -24.56
C ALA A 188 1.41 -6.97 -24.67
N HIS A 189 1.40 -5.77 -24.09
CA HIS A 189 2.57 -4.88 -24.09
C HIS A 189 3.72 -5.45 -23.26
N ILE A 190 3.47 -5.92 -22.03
CA ILE A 190 4.50 -6.55 -21.20
C ILE A 190 5.02 -7.84 -21.84
N HIS A 191 4.13 -8.66 -22.44
CA HIS A 191 4.55 -9.86 -23.14
C HIS A 191 5.44 -9.56 -24.36
N SER A 192 5.21 -8.43 -25.04
CA SER A 192 6.07 -7.98 -26.14
C SER A 192 7.47 -7.56 -25.70
N LEU A 193 7.62 -7.07 -24.46
CA LEU A 193 8.90 -6.72 -23.85
C LEU A 193 9.63 -7.95 -23.31
N ASN A 194 8.88 -8.95 -22.85
CA ASN A 194 9.42 -10.21 -22.35
C ASN A 194 8.41 -11.35 -22.56
N GLU A 195 8.71 -12.24 -23.50
CA GLU A 195 7.86 -13.39 -23.84
C GLU A 195 7.70 -14.38 -22.68
N PHE A 196 8.61 -14.37 -21.70
CA PHE A 196 8.53 -15.22 -20.51
C PHE A 196 7.63 -14.66 -19.41
N ALA A 197 7.22 -13.39 -19.48
CA ALA A 197 6.26 -12.81 -18.54
C ALA A 197 4.84 -13.32 -18.87
N ARG A 198 4.46 -14.49 -18.37
CA ARG A 198 3.17 -15.11 -18.68
C ARG A 198 2.03 -14.44 -17.91
N PHE A 199 0.95 -14.12 -18.63
CA PHE A 199 -0.24 -13.53 -18.04
C PHE A 199 -1.09 -14.56 -17.30
N VAL A 200 -1.47 -14.22 -16.07
CA VAL A 200 -2.42 -14.96 -15.24
C VAL A 200 -3.58 -14.03 -14.88
N PRO A 201 -4.82 -14.33 -15.32
CA PRO A 201 -5.97 -13.49 -15.00
C PRO A 201 -6.34 -13.59 -13.52
N CYS A 202 -6.94 -12.53 -12.97
CA CYS A 202 -7.41 -12.53 -11.60
C CYS A 202 -8.52 -13.57 -11.39
N ALA A 203 -8.25 -14.56 -10.53
CA ALA A 203 -9.21 -15.62 -10.22
C ALA A 203 -10.49 -15.08 -9.54
N ALA A 204 -10.34 -14.10 -8.63
CA ALA A 204 -11.48 -13.48 -7.95
C ALA A 204 -12.39 -12.74 -8.94
N HIS A 205 -11.81 -11.96 -9.85
CA HIS A 205 -12.55 -11.29 -10.90
C HIS A 205 -13.22 -12.29 -11.86
N THR A 206 -12.51 -13.35 -12.23
CA THR A 206 -13.05 -14.43 -13.06
C THR A 206 -14.26 -15.10 -12.41
N LEU A 207 -14.17 -15.42 -11.12
CA LEU A 207 -15.27 -16.02 -10.36
C LEU A 207 -16.47 -15.05 -10.26
N ASN A 208 -16.20 -13.77 -10.04
CA ASN A 208 -17.25 -12.74 -10.03
C ASN A 208 -17.98 -12.67 -11.38
N LEU A 209 -17.25 -12.67 -12.50
CA LEU A 209 -17.85 -12.67 -13.84
C LEU A 209 -18.69 -13.92 -14.11
N VAL A 210 -18.27 -15.09 -13.63
CA VAL A 210 -19.09 -16.31 -13.72
C VAL A 210 -20.42 -16.12 -12.99
N GLY A 211 -20.41 -15.55 -11.78
CA GLY A 211 -21.61 -15.24 -11.02
C GLY A 211 -22.54 -14.25 -11.72
N VAL A 212 -21.98 -13.17 -12.28
CA VAL A 212 -22.71 -12.15 -13.04
C VAL A 212 -23.38 -12.78 -14.27
N HIS A 213 -22.62 -13.48 -15.12
CA HIS A 213 -23.19 -14.09 -16.33
C HIS A 213 -24.21 -15.19 -16.02
N ALA A 214 -24.02 -15.96 -14.94
CA ALA A 214 -25.00 -16.96 -14.50
C ALA A 214 -26.32 -16.30 -14.05
N ALA A 215 -26.26 -15.14 -13.39
CA ALA A 215 -27.45 -14.38 -13.01
C ALA A 215 -28.15 -13.77 -14.24
N GLU A 216 -27.38 -13.27 -15.22
CA GLU A 216 -27.90 -12.62 -16.44
C GLU A 216 -28.66 -13.56 -17.37
N VAL A 217 -28.49 -14.88 -17.25
CA VAL A 217 -29.26 -15.85 -18.04
C VAL A 217 -30.52 -16.36 -17.32
N SER A 218 -30.71 -16.02 -16.04
CA SER A 218 -31.85 -16.46 -15.24
C SER A 218 -32.92 -15.36 -15.12
N PRO A 219 -34.13 -15.53 -15.68
CA PRO A 219 -35.22 -14.55 -15.57
C PRO A 219 -35.59 -14.19 -14.12
N LEU A 220 -35.49 -15.16 -13.21
CA LEU A 220 -35.73 -14.96 -11.78
C LEU A 220 -34.67 -14.02 -11.19
N MET A 221 -33.39 -14.26 -11.49
CA MET A 221 -32.29 -13.45 -10.97
C MET A 221 -32.28 -12.04 -11.59
N ILE A 222 -32.55 -11.91 -12.89
CA ILE A 222 -32.73 -10.61 -13.54
C ILE A 222 -33.82 -9.81 -12.82
N THR A 223 -34.97 -10.43 -12.58
CA THR A 223 -36.09 -9.76 -11.90
C THR A 223 -35.72 -9.37 -10.47
N PHE A 224 -35.04 -10.26 -9.75
CA PHE A 224 -34.58 -10.01 -8.38
C PHE A 224 -33.62 -8.83 -8.30
N PHE A 225 -32.51 -8.87 -9.06
CA PHE A 225 -31.51 -7.80 -9.05
C PHE A 225 -32.06 -6.49 -9.62
N GLY A 226 -32.96 -6.55 -10.61
CA GLY A 226 -33.66 -5.36 -11.12
C GLY A 226 -34.48 -4.66 -10.04
N LYS A 227 -35.20 -5.42 -9.20
CA LYS A 227 -35.94 -4.86 -8.05
C LYS A 227 -35.01 -4.25 -7.01
N VAL A 228 -33.92 -4.94 -6.66
CA VAL A 228 -32.92 -4.43 -5.71
C VAL A 228 -32.31 -3.12 -6.22
N GLN A 229 -31.93 -3.05 -7.50
CA GLN A 229 -31.38 -1.85 -8.12
C GLN A 229 -32.40 -0.70 -8.12
N ALA A 230 -33.68 -0.98 -8.39
CA ALA A 230 -34.73 0.03 -8.35
C ALA A 230 -34.92 0.63 -6.94
N ILE A 231 -34.87 -0.21 -5.90
CA ILE A 231 -34.92 0.23 -4.50
C ILE A 231 -33.69 1.07 -4.16
N PHE A 232 -32.49 0.60 -4.51
CA PHE A 232 -31.26 1.38 -4.31
C PHE A 232 -31.34 2.74 -4.99
N ASN A 233 -31.76 2.78 -6.26
CA ASN A 233 -31.88 4.03 -7.01
C ASN A 233 -32.84 5.00 -6.30
N PHE A 234 -34.01 4.52 -5.86
CA PHE A 234 -34.99 5.32 -5.13
C PHE A 234 -34.40 5.99 -3.88
N PHE A 235 -33.68 5.23 -3.04
CA PHE A 235 -33.04 5.77 -1.84
C PHE A 235 -31.81 6.64 -2.15
N SER A 236 -30.99 6.28 -3.12
CA SER A 236 -29.78 7.03 -3.48
C SER A 236 -30.08 8.41 -4.10
N SER A 237 -31.23 8.55 -4.76
CA SER A 237 -31.71 9.83 -5.31
C SER A 237 -32.52 10.67 -4.32
N SER A 238 -32.79 10.16 -3.11
CA SER A 238 -33.50 10.91 -2.08
C SER A 238 -32.63 12.06 -1.57
N THR A 239 -33.19 13.28 -1.53
CA THR A 239 -32.54 14.46 -0.94
C THR A 239 -32.59 14.47 0.58
N LEU A 240 -33.38 13.56 1.19
CA LEU A 240 -33.36 13.30 2.63
C LEU A 240 -32.28 12.24 2.90
N ARG A 241 -31.14 12.69 3.43
CA ARG A 241 -30.09 11.86 4.04
C ARG A 241 -30.21 11.90 5.56
#